data_AF-A0A2E7P1H3-F1
#
_entry.id   AF-A0A2E7P1H3-F1
#
_cell.length_a   1.000
_cell.length_b   1.000
_cell.length_c   1.000
_cell.angle_alpha   90.00
_cell.angle_beta   90.00
_cell.angle_gamma   90.00
#
_symmetry.space_group_name_H-M   'P 1'
#
loop_
_entity.id
_entity.type
_entity.pdbx_description
1 polymer ?
#
loop_
_entity_poly.entity_id
_entity_poly.type
_entity_poly.pdbx_seq_one_letter_code
_entity_poly.pdbx_strand_id
1 'polypeptide(L)'
;MAKSCEWEHLGTSVDIIAYRVVGTPPAEPDADGWIEWKGGECPVPDSTIVKVRFRSNDESARPCRADWHAWDHVGARSDIIAYRVVKEKEA
;
A
#
# COMPACT_ATOMS: atom_id res chain seq x y z
N MET A 1 22.39 -6.84 -11.80
CA MET A 1 22.34 -8.22 -11.25
C MET A 1 21.85 -8.13 -9.81
N ALA A 2 20.54 -8.17 -9.57
CA ALA A 2 20.01 -8.38 -8.21
C ALA A 2 19.72 -9.88 -8.12
N LYS A 3 20.54 -10.58 -7.34
CA LYS A 3 20.42 -12.02 -7.13
C LYS A 3 19.15 -12.28 -6.33
N SER A 4 18.36 -13.22 -6.84
CA SER A 4 17.20 -13.84 -6.20
C SER A 4 17.50 -14.16 -4.73
N CYS A 5 16.63 -13.68 -3.83
CA CYS A 5 16.57 -14.17 -2.45
C CYS A 5 15.92 -15.55 -2.49
N GLU A 6 16.71 -16.59 -2.77
CA GLU A 6 16.28 -17.97 -2.71
C GLU A 6 16.24 -18.43 -1.25
N TRP A 7 15.06 -18.85 -0.80
CA TRP A 7 14.81 -19.32 0.55
C TRP A 7 15.03 -20.84 0.58
N GLU A 8 16.11 -21.30 1.18
CA GLU A 8 16.34 -22.74 1.38
C GLU A 8 15.79 -23.19 2.74
N HIS A 9 14.83 -24.12 2.72
CA HIS A 9 14.31 -24.79 3.92
C HIS A 9 15.20 -25.99 4.27
N LEU A 10 16.17 -25.78 5.15
CA LEU A 10 16.98 -26.86 5.73
C LEU A 10 16.19 -27.50 6.88
N GLY A 11 15.20 -28.34 6.57
CA GLY A 11 14.20 -28.92 7.50
C GLY A 11 14.75 -29.52 8.80
N THR A 12 15.08 -28.66 9.76
CA THR A 12 15.78 -28.97 11.00
C THR A 12 15.36 -28.02 12.12
N SER A 13 14.14 -28.11 12.63
CA SER A 13 13.67 -27.51 13.90
C SER A 13 13.83 -25.98 14.11
N VAL A 14 14.41 -25.26 13.14
CA VAL A 14 14.54 -23.80 13.09
C VAL A 14 13.92 -23.27 11.78
N ASP A 15 12.89 -23.97 11.30
CA ASP A 15 12.08 -23.49 10.19
C ASP A 15 11.31 -22.24 10.63
N ILE A 16 11.42 -21.16 9.86
CA ILE A 16 10.60 -19.97 10.06
C ILE A 16 9.17 -20.34 9.64
N ILE A 17 8.33 -20.69 10.61
CA ILE A 17 6.95 -21.13 10.38
C ILE A 17 6.02 -19.94 10.02
N ALA A 18 6.45 -18.72 10.35
CA ALA A 18 5.79 -17.49 9.98
C ALA A 18 6.77 -16.32 10.04
N TYR A 19 6.83 -15.53 8.97
CA TYR A 19 7.47 -14.21 8.98
C TYR A 19 6.39 -13.14 8.91
N ARG A 20 6.57 -12.07 9.66
CA ARG A 20 5.76 -10.85 9.59
C ARG A 20 6.61 -9.79 8.91
N VAL A 21 6.18 -9.34 7.73
CA VAL A 21 6.76 -8.13 7.11
C VAL A 21 6.50 -6.97 8.05
N VAL A 22 7.56 -6.37 8.60
CA VAL A 22 7.47 -5.13 9.38
C VAL A 22 7.72 -3.96 8.43
N GLY A 23 6.77 -3.75 7.53
CA GLY A 23 6.40 -2.40 7.09
C GLY A 23 5.18 -2.03 7.93
N THR A 24 5.06 -0.80 8.41
CA THR A 24 3.88 -0.34 9.15
C THR A 24 2.63 -0.85 8.41
N PRO A 25 1.85 -1.79 8.96
CA PRO A 25 0.70 -2.28 8.22
C PRO A 25 -0.20 -1.05 8.04
N PRO A 26 -0.60 -0.76 6.79
CA PRO A 26 -1.62 0.25 6.61
C PRO A 26 -2.81 -0.07 7.50
N ALA A 27 -3.47 0.96 8.02
CA ALA A 27 -4.65 0.82 8.87
C ALA A 27 -5.61 -0.22 8.28
N GLU A 28 -6.26 -1.01 9.14
CA GLU A 28 -7.23 -1.99 8.66
C GLU A 28 -8.26 -1.30 7.75
N PRO A 29 -8.60 -1.88 6.58
CA PRO A 29 -9.55 -1.27 5.69
C PRO A 29 -10.92 -1.18 6.36
N ASP A 30 -11.59 -0.03 6.22
CA ASP A 30 -12.98 0.18 6.60
C ASP A 30 -13.91 -0.80 5.88
N ALA A 31 -15.20 -0.83 6.27
CA ALA A 31 -16.24 -1.65 5.61
C ALA A 31 -16.32 -1.42 4.08
N ASP A 32 -15.96 -0.22 3.63
CA ASP A 32 -15.90 0.19 2.22
C ASP A 32 -14.55 -0.08 1.52
N GLY A 33 -13.59 -0.68 2.23
CA GLY A 33 -12.26 -1.03 1.70
C GLY A 33 -11.25 0.13 1.69
N TRP A 34 -11.54 1.22 2.40
CA TRP A 34 -10.64 2.37 2.53
C TRP A 34 -9.68 2.19 3.70
N ILE A 35 -8.43 2.55 3.50
CA ILE A 35 -7.37 2.48 4.48
C ILE A 35 -7.02 3.91 4.85
N GLU A 36 -7.16 4.27 6.13
CA GLU A 36 -6.73 5.58 6.63
C GLU A 36 -5.21 5.77 6.45
N TRP A 37 -4.82 6.92 5.91
CA TRP A 37 -3.43 7.28 5.66
C TRP A 37 -3.08 8.62 6.29
N LYS A 38 -2.03 8.64 7.11
CA LYS A 38 -1.60 9.83 7.86
C LYS A 38 -0.43 10.57 7.20
N GLY A 39 -0.11 10.24 5.96
CA GLY A 39 1.04 10.78 5.24
C GLY A 39 2.32 10.01 5.50
N GLY A 40 3.27 10.11 4.55
CA GLY A 40 4.59 9.48 4.65
C GLY A 40 4.99 8.75 3.36
N GLU A 41 5.77 7.69 3.50
CA GLU A 41 6.20 6.86 2.38
C GLU A 41 5.07 6.00 1.83
N CYS A 42 5.03 5.80 0.51
CA CYS A 42 3.99 5.02 -0.16
C CYS A 42 3.88 3.60 0.43
N PRO A 43 2.73 3.21 1.00
CA PRO A 43 2.57 1.92 1.67
C PRO A 43 2.35 0.74 0.71
N VAL A 44 2.25 1.00 -0.59
CA VAL A 44 2.01 0.00 -1.64
C VAL A 44 3.08 0.10 -2.73
N PRO A 45 3.30 -0.96 -3.53
CA PRO A 45 4.17 -0.89 -4.69
C PRO A 45 3.74 0.21 -5.67
N ASP A 46 4.71 0.87 -6.31
CA ASP A 46 4.53 1.96 -7.28
C ASP A 46 3.47 1.64 -8.35
N SER A 47 3.49 0.41 -8.85
CA SER A 47 2.63 -0.07 -9.94
C SER A 47 1.21 -0.41 -9.51
N THR A 48 0.91 -0.35 -8.21
CA THR A 48 -0.40 -0.74 -7.67
C THR A 48 -1.46 0.28 -8.06
N ILE A 49 -2.57 -0.17 -8.64
CA ILE A 49 -3.71 0.70 -8.91
C ILE A 49 -4.47 0.96 -7.61
N VAL A 50 -4.53 2.23 -7.21
CA VAL A 50 -5.22 2.69 -6.01
C VAL A 50 -6.23 3.77 -6.34
N LYS A 51 -7.26 3.88 -5.50
CA LYS A 51 -8.10 5.08 -5.43
C LYS A 51 -7.74 5.81 -4.16
N VAL A 52 -7.58 7.13 -4.21
CA VAL A 52 -7.18 7.94 -3.06
C VAL A 52 -8.29 8.90 -2.68
N ARG A 53 -8.36 9.24 -1.39
CA ARG A 53 -9.24 10.25 -0.83
C ARG A 53 -8.38 11.36 -0.26
N PHE A 54 -8.65 12.57 -0.72
CA PHE A 54 -7.92 13.76 -0.33
C PHE A 54 -8.50 14.38 0.93
N ARG A 55 -7.71 15.21 1.61
CA ARG A 55 -8.10 15.97 2.80
C ARG A 55 -9.35 16.84 2.56
N SER A 56 -9.55 17.28 1.33
CA SER A 56 -10.78 17.98 0.91
C SER A 56 -12.05 17.11 0.91
N ASN A 57 -11.95 15.84 1.31
CA ASN A 57 -12.99 14.83 1.17
C ASN A 57 -13.37 14.52 -0.28
N ASP A 58 -12.47 14.86 -1.22
CA ASP A 58 -12.61 14.55 -2.63
C ASP A 58 -11.91 13.23 -2.94
N GLU A 59 -12.44 12.44 -3.85
CA GLU A 59 -11.85 11.17 -4.27
C GLU A 59 -11.20 11.30 -5.64
N SER A 60 -10.14 10.53 -5.90
CA SER A 60 -9.58 10.49 -7.25
C SER A 60 -10.63 10.06 -8.27
N ALA A 61 -10.78 10.84 -9.35
CA ALA A 61 -11.79 10.63 -10.38
C ALA A 61 -11.71 9.21 -11.00
N ARG A 62 -10.49 8.67 -11.08
CA ARG A 62 -10.23 7.30 -11.52
C ARG A 62 -9.18 6.64 -10.62
N PRO A 63 -9.18 5.30 -10.55
CA PRO A 63 -8.06 4.56 -9.98
C PRO A 63 -6.80 4.81 -10.83
N CYS A 64 -5.69 5.12 -10.17
CA CYS A 64 -4.40 5.38 -10.80
C CYS A 64 -3.30 4.64 -10.06
N ARG A 65 -2.14 4.50 -10.70
CA ARG A 65 -0.97 3.90 -10.06
C ARG A 65 -0.57 4.71 -8.84
N ALA A 66 -0.09 4.02 -7.81
CA ALA A 66 0.35 4.66 -6.58
C ALA A 66 1.50 5.65 -6.82
N ASP A 67 2.37 5.40 -7.80
CA ASP A 67 3.46 6.31 -8.16
C ASP A 67 3.02 7.66 -8.73
N TRP A 68 1.79 7.75 -9.24
CA TRP A 68 1.23 9.01 -9.76
C TRP A 68 0.72 9.94 -8.66
N HIS A 69 0.69 9.45 -7.42
CA HIS A 69 0.17 10.17 -6.28
C HIS A 69 1.30 10.64 -5.36
N ALA A 70 1.17 11.86 -4.85
CA ALA A 70 2.04 12.37 -3.80
C ALA A 70 1.53 11.87 -2.44
N TRP A 71 2.26 10.94 -1.83
CA TRP A 71 1.92 10.35 -0.52
C TRP A 71 2.44 11.16 0.67
N ASP A 72 3.35 12.10 0.40
CA ASP A 72 3.85 13.06 1.37
C ASP A 72 2.77 14.09 1.73
N HIS A 73 2.69 14.44 3.01
CA HIS A 73 1.76 15.46 3.50
C HIS A 73 2.45 16.80 3.55
N VAL A 74 2.09 17.68 2.63
CA VAL A 74 2.61 19.06 2.59
C VAL A 74 1.64 20.04 3.28
N GLY A 75 0.59 19.53 3.93
CA GLY A 75 -0.46 20.34 4.54
C GLY A 75 -1.45 20.90 3.51
N ALA A 76 -1.47 20.35 2.29
CA ALA A 76 -2.34 20.80 1.22
C ALA A 76 -3.71 20.11 1.23
N ARG A 77 -4.66 20.72 0.51
CA ARG A 77 -5.97 20.13 0.23
C ARG A 77 -5.91 18.80 -0.55
N SER A 78 -4.79 18.58 -1.24
CA SER A 78 -4.47 17.39 -2.02
C SER A 78 -3.71 16.33 -1.21
N ASP A 79 -3.52 16.53 0.09
CA ASP A 79 -2.94 15.50 0.95
C ASP A 79 -3.86 14.28 0.98
N ILE A 80 -3.28 13.09 0.80
CA ILE A 80 -4.02 11.83 0.78
C ILE A 80 -4.30 11.40 2.22
N ILE A 81 -5.56 11.39 2.64
CA ILE A 81 -5.96 11.00 4.00
C ILE A 81 -6.45 9.55 4.10
N ALA A 82 -6.75 8.94 2.95
CA ALA A 82 -7.09 7.53 2.86
C ALA A 82 -6.86 7.02 1.43
N TYR A 83 -6.68 5.72 1.27
CA TYR A 83 -6.56 5.09 -0.03
C TYR A 83 -7.20 3.71 -0.02
N ARG A 84 -7.49 3.16 -1.20
CA ARG A 84 -7.93 1.77 -1.36
C ARG A 84 -7.22 1.13 -2.54
N VAL A 85 -6.82 -0.11 -2.37
CA VAL A 85 -6.21 -0.88 -3.46
C VAL A 85 -7.31 -1.45 -4.35
N VAL A 86 -7.28 -1.09 -5.62
CA VAL A 86 -8.16 -1.67 -6.63
C VAL A 86 -7.40 -2.84 -7.23
N LYS A 87 -7.70 -4.07 -6.77
CA LYS A 87 -7.23 -5.26 -7.48
C LYS A 87 -7.83 -5.21 -8.89
N GLU A 88 -6.98 -5.08 -9.92
CA GLU A 88 -7.42 -5.42 -11.26
C GLU A 88 -7.90 -6.87 -11.21
N LYS A 89 -9.16 -7.09 -11.60
CA LYS A 89 -9.61 -8.43 -11.93
C LYS A 89 -8.74 -8.87 -13.11
N GLU A 90 -7.85 -9.82 -12.89
CA GLU A 90 -7.27 -10.59 -13.98
C GLU A 90 -8.44 -11.12 -14.83
N ALA A 91 -8.45 -10.76 -16.11
CA ALA A 91 -9.44 -11.17 -17.10
C ALA A 91 -8.91 -12.33 -17.92
#